data_AF-A0A662KX81-F1
#
_entry.id   AF-A0A662KX81-F1
#
_cell.length_a   1.000
_cell.length_b   1.000
_cell.length_c   1.000
_cell.angle_alpha   90.00
_cell.angle_beta   90.00
_cell.angle_gamma   90.00
#
_symmetry.space_group_name_H-M   'P 1'
#
loop_
_entity.id
_entity.type
_entity.pdbx_description
1 polymer ?
#
loop_
_entity_poly.entity_id
_entity_poly.type
_entity_poly.pdbx_seq_one_letter_code
_entity_poly.pdbx_strand_id
1 'polypeptide(L)' 'YIIARNPDVIVVVSYGASVEEIKSRNGWQNIDAIKNDRVYSIDRHLVTSSPRLVDGLEQLAKWFHPELFD' A
#
# COMPACT_ATOMS: atom_id res chain seq x y z
N TYR A 1 5.12 -15.60 -6.61
CA TYR A 1 4.95 -14.45 -7.53
C TYR A 1 3.81 -13.58 -7.01
N ILE A 2 3.95 -12.25 -7.03
CA ILE A 2 2.99 -11.30 -6.41
C ILE A 2 1.56 -11.49 -6.96
N ILE A 3 1.43 -11.67 -8.28
CA ILE A 3 0.14 -11.92 -8.95
C ILE A 3 -0.57 -13.16 -8.37
N ALA A 4 0.15 -14.26 -8.17
CA ALA A 4 -0.41 -15.51 -7.62
C ALA A 4 -0.76 -15.41 -6.12
N ARG A 5 -0.16 -14.46 -5.40
CA ARG A 5 -0.52 -14.16 -4.00
C ARG A 5 -1.76 -13.29 -3.89
N ASN A 6 -2.10 -12.57 -4.96
CA ASN A 6 -3.27 -11.69 -5.06
C ASN A 6 -3.46 -10.81 -3.82
N PRO A 7 -2.55 -9.84 -3.55
CA PRO A 7 -2.66 -9.01 -2.37
C PRO A 7 -3.92 -8.12 -2.40
N ASP A 8 -4.54 -7.96 -1.23
CA ASP A 8 -5.66 -7.03 -1.02
C ASP A 8 -5.22 -5.56 -0.94
N VAL A 9 -3.97 -5.32 -0.50
CA VAL A 9 -3.39 -3.98 -0.37
C VAL A 9 -1.95 -3.99 -0.88
N ILE A 10 -1.57 -2.95 -1.62
CA ILE A 10 -0.18 -2.69 -2.00
C ILE A 10 0.25 -1.36 -1.40
N VAL A 11 1.36 -1.35 -0.68
CA VAL A 11 1.98 -0.14 -0.14
C VAL A 11 3.32 0.08 -0.81
N VAL A 12 3.50 1.26 -1.39
CA VAL A 12 4.75 1.66 -2.03
C VAL A 12 5.44 2.68 -1.14
N VAL A 13 6.69 2.41 -0.77
CA VAL A 13 7.49 3.37 -0.01
C VAL A 13 7.97 4.47 -0.95
N SER A 14 7.91 5.72 -0.49
CA SER A 14 8.40 6.89 -1.22
C SER A 14 9.83 6.71 -1.75
N TYR A 15 10.07 7.36 -2.88
CA TYR A 15 11.21 7.14 -3.79
C TYR A 15 11.22 5.77 -4.51
N GLY A 16 10.18 4.96 -4.34
CA GLY A 16 9.89 3.80 -5.18
C GLY A 16 9.11 4.16 -6.45
N ALA A 17 8.42 3.16 -7.01
CA ALA A 17 7.49 3.36 -8.13
C ALA A 17 6.32 4.28 -7.74
N SER A 18 5.75 5.01 -8.70
CA SER A 18 4.49 5.71 -8.44
C SER A 18 3.33 4.72 -8.33
N VAL A 19 2.27 5.11 -7.63
CA VAL A 19 1.02 4.32 -7.58
C VAL A 19 0.49 4.07 -9.00
N GLU A 20 0.60 5.05 -9.89
CA GLU A 20 0.19 4.95 -11.29
C GLU A 20 1.03 3.93 -12.06
N GLU A 21 2.35 3.90 -11.83
CA GLU A 21 3.22 2.88 -12.43
C GLU A 21 2.80 1.48 -11.97
N ILE A 22 2.50 1.29 -10.68
CA ILE A 22 2.03 -0.01 -10.16
C ILE A 22 0.71 -0.42 -10.81
N LYS A 23 -0.26 0.50 -10.90
CA LYS A 23 -1.59 0.24 -11.49
C LYS A 23 -1.51 -0.05 -13.00
N SER A 24 -0.52 0.51 -13.70
CA SER A 24 -0.33 0.32 -15.16
C SER A 24 0.50 -0.91 -15.54
N ARG A 25 1.03 -1.66 -14.56
CA ARG A 25 1.84 -2.87 -14.85
C ARG A 25 1.02 -3.94 -15.54
N ASN A 26 1.52 -4.39 -16.68
CA ASN A 26 0.86 -5.44 -17.45
C ASN A 26 0.87 -6.78 -16.68
N GLY A 27 -0.27 -7.46 -16.64
CA GLY A 27 -0.49 -8.68 -15.87
C GLY A 27 -0.92 -8.46 -14.42
N TRP A 28 -0.95 -7.21 -13.93
CA TRP A 28 -1.37 -6.88 -12.56
C TRP A 28 -2.83 -6.42 -12.47
N GLN A 29 -3.53 -6.30 -13.61
CA GLN A 29 -4.91 -5.78 -13.66
C GLN A 29 -5.92 -6.64 -12.87
N ASN A 30 -5.60 -7.91 -12.66
CA ASN A 30 -6.45 -8.85 -11.92
C ASN A 30 -6.14 -8.94 -10.43
N ILE A 31 -5.16 -8.18 -9.93
CA ILE A 31 -4.84 -8.15 -8.49
C ILE A 31 -5.91 -7.34 -7.75
N ASP A 32 -6.42 -7.88 -6.64
CA ASP A 32 -7.50 -7.25 -5.89
C ASP A 32 -7.13 -5.87 -5.33
N ALA A 33 -5.89 -5.65 -4.92
CA ALA A 33 -5.40 -4.32 -4.55
C ALA A 33 -5.55 -3.28 -5.68
N ILE A 34 -5.34 -3.67 -6.94
CA ILE A 34 -5.49 -2.74 -8.08
C ILE A 34 -6.96 -2.55 -8.44
N LYS A 35 -7.75 -3.62 -8.44
CA LYS A 35 -9.19 -3.57 -8.76
C LYS A 35 -9.98 -2.72 -7.76
N ASN A 36 -9.62 -2.78 -6.49
CA ASN A 36 -10.29 -2.05 -5.41
C ASN A 36 -9.63 -0.70 -5.09
N ASP A 37 -8.69 -0.24 -5.92
CA ASP A 37 -7.93 1.00 -5.71
C ASP A 37 -7.16 1.08 -4.38
N ARG A 38 -6.81 -0.07 -3.79
CA ARG A 38 -6.07 -0.19 -2.52
C ARG A 38 -4.55 -0.21 -2.75
N VAL A 39 -4.06 0.78 -3.49
CA VAL A 39 -2.63 1.00 -3.76
C VAL A 39 -2.22 2.34 -3.19
N TYR A 40 -1.41 2.32 -2.14
CA TYR A 40 -1.04 3.51 -1.37
C TYR A 40 0.45 3.82 -1.48
N SER A 41 0.80 5.09 -1.32
CA SER A 41 2.17 5.54 -1.15
C SER A 41 2.39 5.99 0.28
N ILE A 42 3.47 5.55 0.92
CA ILE A 42 3.83 5.91 2.29
C ILE A 42 5.17 6.63 2.35
N ASP A 43 5.28 7.63 3.22
CA ASP A 43 6.55 8.29 3.49
C ASP A 43 7.55 7.30 4.11
N ARG A 44 8.78 7.23 3.59
CA ARG A 44 9.84 6.34 4.10
C ARG A 44 10.09 6.56 5.58
N HIS A 45 9.97 7.78 6.06
CA HIS A 45 10.22 8.10 7.47
C HIS A 45 9.14 7.54 8.41
N LEU A 46 7.98 7.15 7.90
CA LEU A 46 6.90 6.51 8.65
C LEU A 46 7.10 4.99 8.78
N VAL A 47 7.93 4.39 7.93
CA VAL A 47 8.20 2.94 7.91
C VAL A 47 9.61 2.57 8.34
N THR A 48 10.43 3.56 8.73
CA THR A 48 11.75 3.35 9.32
C THR A 48 11.69 3.42 10.84
N SER A 49 12.71 2.90 11.53
CA SER A 49 12.84 2.94 12.99
C SER A 49 13.09 4.37 13.48
N SER A 50 12.03 5.18 13.48
CA SER A 50 12.01 6.56 13.94
C SER A 50 10.88 6.74 14.96
N PRO A 51 10.86 7.84 15.74
CA PRO A 51 9.74 8.13 16.65
C PRO A 51 8.37 8.19 15.94
N ARG A 52 8.35 8.45 14.64
CA ARG A 52 7.14 8.51 13.80
C ARG A 52 6.64 7.14 13.35
N LEU A 53 7.28 6.05 13.79
CA LEU A 53 6.83 4.69 13.47
C LEU A 53 5.39 4.44 13.95
N VAL A 54 4.99 5.06 15.06
CA VAL A 54 3.62 4.98 15.58
C VAL A 54 2.64 5.64 14.60
N ASP A 55 2.98 6.81 14.05
CA ASP A 55 2.17 7.49 13.03
C ASP A 55 2.03 6.62 11.76
N GLY A 56 3.13 5.98 11.34
CA GLY A 56 3.13 5.04 10.22
C GLY A 56 2.27 3.81 10.48
N LEU A 57 2.32 3.27 11.69
CA LEU A 57 1.47 2.15 12.10
C LEU A 57 -0.02 2.54 12.06
N GLU A 58 -0.38 3.72 12.57
CA GLU A 58 -1.76 4.21 12.51
C GLU A 58 -2.23 4.40 11.06
N GLN A 59 -1.37 4.94 10.20
CA GLN A 59 -1.67 5.10 8.77
C GLN A 59 -1.93 3.76 8.08
N LEU A 60 -1.08 2.75 8.34
CA LEU A 60 -1.26 1.40 7.80
C LEU A 60 -2.54 0.75 8.34
N ALA A 61 -2.83 0.91 9.64
CA ALA A 61 -4.04 0.37 10.25
C ALA A 61 -5.30 0.93 9.57
N LYS A 62 -5.36 2.24 9.32
CA LYS A 62 -6.47 2.89 8.60
C LYS A 62 -6.66 2.35 7.17
N TRP A 63 -5.57 2.05 6.46
CA TRP A 63 -5.66 1.50 5.10
C TRP A 63 -6.02 0.01 5.07
N PHE A 64 -5.56 -0.75 6.06
CA PHE A 64 -5.78 -2.20 6.09
C PHE A 64 -7.17 -2.54 6.63
N HIS A 65 -7.62 -1.77 7.62
CA HIS A 65 -8.86 -1.97 8.36
C HIS A 65 -9.67 -0.66 8.46
N PRO A 66 -10.11 -0.06 7.34
CA PRO A 66 -10.89 1.18 7.37
C PRO A 66 -12.15 1.06 8.24
N GLU A 67 -12.74 -0.13 8.34
CA GLU A 67 -13.93 -0.44 9.14
C GLU A 67 -13.78 -0.20 10.65
N LEU A 68 -12.54 -0.09 11.16
CA LEU A 68 -12.25 0.15 12.57
C LEU A 68 -12.07 1.64 12.90
N PHE A 69 -12.07 2.52 11.89
CA PHE A 69 -11.81 3.96 12.04
C PHE A 69 -12.96 4.84 11.54
N ASP A 70 -14.08 4.24 11.14
CA ASP A 70 -15.36 4.90 10.79
C ASP A 70 -16.27 5.14 12.01
#